data_AF-A0A7S1H3P9-F1
#
_entry.id   AF-A0A7S1H3P9-F1
#
_cell.length_a   1.000
_cell.length_b   1.000
_cell.length_c   1.000
_cell.angle_alpha   90.00
_cell.angle_beta   90.00
_cell.angle_gamma   90.00
#
_symmetry.space_group_name_H-M   'P 1'
#
loop_
_entity.id
_entity.type
_entity.pdbx_description
1 polymer ?
#
loop_
_entity_poly.entity_id
_entity_poly.type
_entity_poly.pdbx_seq_one_letter_code
_entity_poly.pdbx_strand_id
1 'polypeptide(L)'
;KEKRKRVKLFWENSNLYRGAELEAMKRLNGIIGMGEKGEVYDHTDESKYGLGRVRSTKKFFETFGIHTDTQTIEDGLCTFVGKPMMQEIGGHLRSDTMGINYDEITYRFVDPKKKK
;
A
#
# COMPACT_ATOMS: atom_id res chain seq x y z
N LYS A 1 28.39 8.48 31.79
CA LYS A 1 27.35 8.31 30.75
C LYS A 1 26.28 7.37 31.30
N GLU A 2 25.09 7.87 31.60
CA GLU A 2 23.96 7.04 32.04
C GLU A 2 23.54 6.08 30.92
N LYS A 3 23.39 4.79 31.21
CA LYS A 3 22.90 3.81 30.23
C LYS A 3 21.43 4.10 29.96
N ARG A 4 21.07 4.30 28.68
CA ARG A 4 19.66 4.46 28.28
C ARG A 4 18.84 3.28 28.80
N LYS A 5 17.71 3.59 29.45
CA LYS A 5 16.73 2.57 29.86
C LYS A 5 16.25 1.82 28.62
N ARG A 6 16.11 0.50 28.75
CA ARG A 6 15.60 -0.37 27.67
C ARG A 6 14.19 0.07 27.30
N VAL A 7 14.00 0.43 26.03
CA VAL A 7 12.68 0.68 25.46
C VAL A 7 11.96 -0.67 25.36
N LYS A 8 10.74 -0.74 25.89
CA LYS A 8 9.91 -1.94 25.79
C LYS A 8 9.53 -2.20 24.34
N LEU A 9 9.59 -3.46 23.93
CA LEU A 9 9.16 -3.90 22.61
C LEU A 9 7.63 -3.93 22.55
N PHE A 10 7.08 -3.87 21.33
CA PHE A 10 5.63 -3.80 21.11
C PHE A 10 4.86 -4.89 21.86
N TRP A 11 5.30 -6.15 21.74
CA TRP A 11 4.66 -7.31 22.37
C TRP A 11 4.78 -7.33 23.90
N GLU A 12 5.75 -6.62 24.49
CA GLU A 12 5.93 -6.53 25.95
C GLU A 12 4.85 -5.65 26.61
N ASN A 13 4.08 -4.91 25.83
CA ASN A 13 2.94 -4.12 26.29
C ASN A 13 1.58 -4.74 25.92
N SER A 14 1.55 -5.96 25.37
CA SER A 14 0.30 -6.66 24.96
C SER A 14 -0.73 -6.75 26.08
N ASN A 15 -0.29 -6.98 27.32
CA ASN A 15 -1.16 -7.00 28.51
C ASN A 15 -1.75 -5.63 28.87
N LEU A 16 -1.05 -4.53 28.55
CA LEU A 16 -1.51 -3.16 28.81
C LEU A 16 -2.49 -2.67 27.74
N TYR A 17 -2.30 -3.11 26.50
CA TYR A 17 -3.10 -2.70 25.33
C TYR A 17 -3.74 -3.92 24.67
N ARG A 18 -4.54 -4.66 25.44
CA ARG A 18 -5.18 -5.89 25.00
C ARG A 18 -6.15 -5.59 23.85
N GLY A 19 -5.98 -6.29 22.72
CA GLY A 19 -6.84 -6.14 21.53
C GLY A 19 -6.44 -4.99 20.58
N ALA A 20 -5.54 -4.10 20.99
CA ALA A 20 -5.08 -3.00 20.15
C ALA A 20 -4.37 -3.49 18.88
N GLU A 21 -3.73 -4.66 18.93
CA GLU A 21 -3.08 -5.29 17.77
C GLU A 21 -4.10 -5.70 16.69
N LEU A 22 -5.24 -6.27 17.10
CA LEU A 22 -6.30 -6.70 16.19
C LEU A 22 -6.96 -5.49 15.54
N GLU A 23 -7.27 -4.46 16.33
CA GLU A 23 -7.84 -3.21 15.81
C GLU A 23 -6.87 -2.47 14.89
N ALA A 24 -5.58 -2.44 15.22
CA ALA A 24 -4.56 -1.85 14.34
C ALA A 24 -4.44 -2.63 13.03
N MET A 25 -4.45 -3.96 13.08
CA MET A 25 -4.38 -4.79 11.88
C MET A 25 -5.62 -4.62 11.00
N LYS A 26 -6.82 -4.57 11.59
CA LYS A 26 -8.07 -4.26 10.86
C LYS A 26 -8.03 -2.91 10.18
N ARG A 27 -7.54 -1.87 10.88
CA ARG A 27 -7.34 -0.54 10.29
C ARG A 27 -6.38 -0.57 9.10
N LEU A 28 -5.21 -1.17 9.27
CA LEU A 28 -4.22 -1.26 8.19
C LEU A 28 -4.77 -2.03 6.98
N ASN A 29 -5.42 -3.16 7.21
CA ASN A 29 -6.06 -3.97 6.16
C ASN A 29 -7.19 -3.20 5.46
N GLY A 30 -7.97 -2.43 6.21
CA GLY A 30 -9.00 -1.53 5.68
C GLY A 30 -8.41 -0.44 4.78
N ILE A 31 -7.38 0.28 5.26
CA ILE A 31 -6.70 1.33 4.50
C ILE A 31 -6.14 0.82 3.18
N ILE A 32 -5.54 -0.38 3.17
CA ILE A 32 -5.00 -1.00 1.95
C ILE A 32 -6.07 -1.73 1.12
N GLY A 33 -7.34 -1.69 1.51
CA GLY A 33 -8.42 -2.36 0.77
C GLY A 33 -8.34 -3.90 0.74
N MET A 34 -7.67 -4.50 1.72
CA MET A 34 -7.60 -5.96 1.93
C MET A 34 -8.47 -6.43 3.12
N GLY A 35 -9.22 -5.53 3.75
CA GLY A 35 -10.17 -5.87 4.81
C GLY A 35 -11.35 -6.70 4.30
N GLU A 36 -12.06 -7.35 5.22
CA GLU A 36 -13.25 -8.11 4.85
C GLU A 36 -14.38 -7.19 4.36
N LYS A 37 -15.17 -7.63 3.37
CA LYS A 37 -16.30 -6.85 2.86
C LYS A 37 -17.32 -6.60 3.96
N GLY A 38 -17.52 -5.33 4.32
CA GLY A 38 -18.44 -4.90 5.38
C GLY A 38 -17.79 -4.73 6.75
N GLU A 39 -16.46 -4.90 6.85
CA GLU A 39 -15.73 -4.65 8.07
C GLU A 39 -15.65 -3.14 8.35
N VAL A 40 -16.21 -2.72 9.49
CA VAL A 40 -16.12 -1.34 9.97
C VAL A 40 -14.81 -1.20 10.73
N TYR A 41 -13.95 -0.29 10.27
CA TYR A 41 -12.69 0.04 10.93
C TYR A 41 -12.60 1.55 11.18
N ASP A 42 -11.72 1.93 12.09
CA ASP A 42 -11.49 3.35 12.40
C ASP A 42 -10.59 4.02 11.34
N HIS A 43 -11.09 5.13 10.78
CA HIS A 43 -10.46 5.87 9.68
C HIS A 43 -9.49 6.97 10.16
N THR A 44 -9.28 7.14 11.46
CA THR A 44 -8.37 8.16 12.03
C THR A 44 -6.97 8.14 11.40
N ASP A 45 -6.45 6.94 11.11
CA ASP A 45 -5.10 6.70 10.60
C ASP A 45 -4.99 6.80 9.07
N GLU A 46 -6.11 6.87 8.35
CA GLU A 46 -6.14 6.86 6.88
C GLU A 46 -5.42 8.08 6.29
N SER A 47 -5.52 9.24 6.94
CA SER A 47 -4.81 10.45 6.53
C SER A 47 -3.29 10.30 6.59
N LYS A 48 -2.78 9.47 7.49
CA LYS A 48 -1.35 9.36 7.80
C LYS A 48 -0.70 8.18 7.09
N TYR A 49 -1.40 7.05 7.04
CA TYR A 49 -0.89 5.78 6.51
C TYR A 49 -1.54 5.39 5.17
N GLY A 50 -2.58 6.09 4.73
CA GLY A 50 -3.16 5.92 3.40
C GLY A 50 -2.33 6.58 2.30
N LEU A 51 -2.74 6.37 1.05
CA LEU A 51 -2.11 6.97 -0.14
C LEU A 51 -2.47 8.45 -0.36
N GLY A 52 -3.18 9.04 0.62
CA GLY A 52 -3.68 10.40 0.60
C GLY A 52 -4.98 10.54 -0.21
N ARG A 53 -5.43 11.79 -0.39
CA ARG A 53 -6.69 12.10 -1.09
C ARG A 53 -6.58 12.06 -2.61
N VAL A 54 -5.36 12.18 -3.14
CA VAL A 54 -5.11 12.35 -4.58
C VAL A 54 -5.02 11.01 -5.30
N ARG A 55 -4.67 9.93 -4.59
CA ARG A 55 -4.43 8.60 -5.19
C ARG A 55 -5.40 7.60 -4.58
N SER A 56 -6.29 7.04 -5.40
CA SER A 56 -7.09 5.91 -4.94
C SER A 56 -6.20 4.66 -4.81
N THR A 57 -6.38 3.93 -3.73
CA THR A 57 -5.72 2.64 -3.47
C THR A 57 -5.96 1.65 -4.61
N LYS A 58 -7.18 1.61 -5.12
CA LYS A 58 -7.56 0.80 -6.29
C LYS A 58 -6.68 1.10 -7.52
N LYS A 59 -6.51 2.37 -7.90
CA LYS A 59 -5.72 2.73 -9.09
C LYS A 59 -4.26 2.32 -8.94
N PHE A 60 -3.70 2.51 -7.74
CA PHE A 60 -2.35 2.06 -7.44
C PHE A 60 -2.22 0.54 -7.63
N PHE A 61 -3.10 -0.25 -7.02
CA PHE A 61 -3.04 -1.71 -7.13
C PHE A 61 -3.23 -2.20 -8.57
N GLU A 62 -4.17 -1.62 -9.32
CA GLU A 62 -4.35 -1.97 -10.74
C GLU A 62 -3.10 -1.67 -11.59
N THR A 63 -2.41 -0.56 -11.32
CA THR A 63 -1.20 -0.16 -12.07
C THR A 63 -0.08 -1.17 -11.87
N PHE A 64 0.09 -1.66 -10.64
CA PHE A 64 1.18 -2.56 -10.26
C PHE A 64 0.81 -4.04 -10.26
N GLY A 65 -0.41 -4.40 -10.70
CA GLY A 65 -0.84 -5.79 -10.77
C GLY A 65 -1.01 -6.44 -9.40
N ILE A 66 -1.48 -5.68 -8.41
CA ILE A 66 -1.82 -6.19 -7.07
C ILE A 66 -3.33 -6.45 -7.05
N HIS A 67 -3.72 -7.67 -6.72
CA HIS A 67 -5.11 -8.11 -6.69
C HIS A 67 -5.56 -8.30 -5.24
N THR A 68 -6.21 -7.29 -4.68
CA THR A 68 -6.64 -7.31 -3.27
C THR A 68 -7.71 -8.36 -2.98
N ASP A 69 -8.60 -8.64 -3.95
CA ASP A 69 -9.66 -9.65 -3.81
C ASP A 69 -9.11 -11.08 -3.66
N THR A 70 -8.07 -11.43 -4.43
CA THR A 70 -7.44 -12.75 -4.41
C THR A 70 -6.20 -12.82 -3.52
N GLN A 71 -5.79 -11.68 -2.94
CA GLN A 71 -4.54 -11.53 -2.17
C GLN A 71 -3.31 -12.03 -2.95
N THR A 72 -3.30 -11.79 -4.26
CA THR A 72 -2.20 -12.19 -5.15
C THR A 72 -1.56 -10.97 -5.81
N ILE A 73 -0.34 -11.14 -6.28
CA ILE A 73 0.36 -10.17 -7.13
C ILE A 73 0.68 -10.83 -8.46
N GLU A 74 0.80 -10.01 -9.50
CA GLU A 74 1.40 -10.46 -10.76
C GLU A 74 2.89 -10.78 -10.54
N ASP A 75 3.30 -11.96 -11.00
CA ASP A 75 4.69 -12.41 -10.88
C ASP A 75 5.62 -11.53 -11.72
N GLY A 76 6.86 -11.37 -11.26
CA GLY A 76 7.87 -10.59 -11.98
C GLY A 76 7.78 -9.06 -11.77
N LEU A 77 7.02 -8.59 -10.78
CA LEU A 77 6.97 -7.17 -10.39
C LEU A 77 8.38 -6.58 -10.18
N CYS A 78 9.28 -7.33 -9.54
CA CYS A 78 10.67 -6.91 -9.31
C CYS A 78 11.44 -6.64 -10.62
N THR A 79 11.09 -7.30 -11.72
CA THR A 79 11.69 -7.08 -13.04
C THR A 79 11.11 -5.85 -13.73
N PHE A 80 9.86 -5.52 -13.44
CA PHE A 80 9.21 -4.30 -13.94
C PHE A 80 9.70 -3.03 -13.23
N VAL A 81 9.92 -3.11 -11.91
CA VAL A 81 10.41 -1.99 -11.09
C VAL A 81 11.80 -1.57 -11.56
N GLY A 82 11.91 -0.34 -12.08
CA GLY A 82 13.14 0.22 -12.62
C GLY A 82 12.91 0.93 -13.95
N LYS A 83 13.79 0.70 -14.93
CA LYS A 83 13.69 1.30 -16.27
C LYS A 83 12.33 1.03 -16.95
N PRO A 84 11.77 -0.19 -16.93
CA PRO A 84 10.48 -0.47 -17.58
C PRO A 84 9.35 0.38 -16.96
N MET A 85 9.26 0.40 -15.63
CA MET A 85 8.30 1.25 -14.92
C MET A 85 8.48 2.73 -15.25
N MET A 86 9.71 3.23 -15.33
CA MET A 86 9.96 4.64 -15.66
C MET A 86 9.54 4.99 -17.10
N GLN A 87 9.62 4.05 -18.05
CA GLN A 87 9.17 4.29 -19.43
C GLN A 87 7.65 4.42 -19.50
N GLU A 88 6.92 3.57 -18.78
CA GLU A 88 5.45 3.59 -18.76
C GLU A 88 4.89 4.78 -17.96
N ILE A 89 5.54 5.11 -16.83
CA ILE A 89 5.00 6.08 -15.88
C ILE A 89 5.62 7.48 -16.05
N GLY A 90 6.85 7.58 -16.55
CA GLY A 90 7.60 8.83 -16.62
C GLY A 90 6.97 9.91 -17.50
N GLY A 91 6.21 9.51 -18.52
CA GLY A 91 5.44 10.44 -19.38
C GLY A 91 4.25 11.10 -18.67
N HIS A 92 3.83 10.56 -17.53
CA HIS A 92 2.69 11.06 -16.74
C HIS A 92 3.13 11.93 -15.57
N LEU A 93 4.31 12.56 -15.66
CA LEU A 93 4.74 13.52 -14.64
C LEU A 93 3.85 14.76 -14.71
N ARG A 94 3.32 15.18 -13.56
CA ARG A 94 2.49 16.38 -13.48
C ARG A 94 3.31 17.62 -13.84
N SER A 95 2.67 18.57 -14.52
CA SER A 95 3.29 19.84 -14.89
C SER A 95 3.71 20.69 -13.68
N ASP A 96 3.09 20.46 -12.51
CA ASP A 96 3.43 21.11 -11.24
C ASP A 96 4.64 20.48 -10.54
N THR A 97 5.27 19.45 -11.13
CA THR A 97 6.41 18.69 -10.58
C THR A 97 6.12 17.95 -9.28
N MET A 98 4.85 17.88 -8.84
CA MET A 98 4.43 17.22 -7.60
C MET A 98 4.14 15.74 -7.80
N GLY A 99 4.98 15.07 -8.59
CA GLY A 99 4.93 13.63 -8.85
C GLY A 99 4.11 13.23 -10.07
N ILE A 100 3.63 11.98 -10.05
CA ILE A 100 3.00 11.30 -11.18
C ILE A 100 1.47 11.49 -11.13
N ASN A 101 0.86 11.77 -12.29
CA ASN A 101 -0.59 11.79 -12.46
C ASN A 101 -1.11 10.36 -12.71
N TYR A 102 -1.58 9.70 -11.66
CA TYR A 102 -2.10 8.33 -11.80
C TYR A 102 -3.42 8.25 -12.57
N ASP A 103 -4.17 9.34 -12.70
CA ASP A 103 -5.45 9.35 -13.43
C ASP A 103 -5.24 9.16 -14.94
N GLU A 104 -4.09 9.59 -15.46
CA GLU A 104 -3.72 9.44 -16.88
C GLU A 104 -3.10 8.09 -17.21
N ILE A 105 -2.65 7.33 -16.21
CA ILE A 105 -2.02 6.03 -16.43
C ILE A 105 -3.10 5.00 -16.76
N THR A 106 -3.11 4.51 -17.99
CA THR A 106 -3.94 3.35 -18.39
C THR A 106 -3.18 2.03 -18.29
N TYR A 107 -1.86 2.08 -18.07
CA TYR A 107 -1.02 0.91 -17.92
C TYR A 107 -1.46 0.05 -16.73
N ARG A 108 -1.49 -1.26 -16.94
CA ARG A 108 -1.70 -2.27 -15.91
C ARG A 108 -0.62 -3.32 -16.07
N PHE A 109 0.20 -3.50 -15.02
CA PHE A 109 1.20 -4.55 -15.02
C PHE A 109 0.50 -5.91 -15.05
N VAL A 110 0.90 -6.74 -16.01
CA VAL A 110 0.48 -8.15 -16.14
C VAL A 110 1.74 -8.94 -16.38
N ASP A 111 1.90 -10.06 -15.67
CA ASP A 111 3.10 -10.90 -15.84
C ASP A 111 3.30 -11.25 -17.33
N PRO A 112 4.45 -10.88 -17.92
CA PRO A 112 4.78 -11.22 -19.31
C PRO A 112 4.73 -12.73 -19.59
N LYS A 113 4.96 -13.57 -18.57
CA LYS A 113 4.95 -15.03 -18.71
C LYS A 113 3.54 -15.65 -18.73
N LYS A 114 2.52 -14.97 -18.20
CA LYS A 114 1.12 -15.40 -18.29
C LYS A 114 0.51 -15.24 -19.69
N LYS A 115 1.12 -14.43 -20.56
CA LYS A 115 0.64 -14.23 -21.95
C LYS A 115 1.08 -15.34 -22.92
N LYS A 116 1.59 -16.48 -22.44
CA LYS A 116 1.98 -17.64 -23.25
C LYS A 116 0.99 -18.78 -23.10
#